data_AF-A0A816HHW7-F1
#
_entry.id   AF-A0A816HHW7-F1
#
_cell.length_a   1.000
_cell.length_b   1.000
_cell.length_c   1.000
_cell.angle_alpha   90.00
_cell.angle_beta   90.00
_cell.angle_gamma   90.00
#
_symmetry.space_group_name_H-M   'P 1'
#
loop_
_entity.id
_entity.type
_entity.pdbx_description
1 polymer ?
#
loop_
_entity_poly.entity_id
_entity_poly.type
_entity_poly.pdbx_seq_one_letter_code
_entity_poly.pdbx_strand_id
1 'polypeptide(L)'
;MIFSCIIINWPIHFLSKQINRWNELDLNIKLKAQVGHSTNFLDLCIENKNGELFTKVYHKPSYEPYYLPFNSFHPIHMKMNIPYAMLIHAIKYCSTLETYLNEREKLRMTLLLNKYPGEFTEKQFSRVFQIHILMQPLSTSNYKTLREKLIDLDKKEKNSN
;
A
#
# COMPACT_ATOMS: atom_id res chain seq x y z
N MET A 1 -10.86 5.05 -8.89
CA MET A 1 -10.56 6.42 -8.41
C MET A 1 -9.06 6.59 -8.31
N ILE A 2 -8.53 7.59 -9.00
CA ILE A 2 -7.10 7.91 -9.05
C ILE A 2 -6.76 8.72 -7.79
N PHE A 3 -5.90 8.20 -6.92
CA PHE A 3 -5.12 9.04 -6.02
C PHE A 3 -3.70 9.09 -6.56
N SER A 4 -3.53 9.93 -7.59
CA SER A 4 -2.21 10.42 -7.97
C SER A 4 -1.79 11.37 -6.85
N CYS A 5 -0.76 10.98 -6.10
CA CYS A 5 -0.19 11.85 -5.08
C CYS A 5 0.59 12.96 -5.79
N ILE A 6 -0.01 14.13 -5.94
CA ILE A 6 0.69 15.32 -6.44
C ILE A 6 1.56 15.86 -5.31
N ILE A 7 2.88 15.85 -5.49
CA ILE A 7 3.81 16.46 -4.55
C ILE A 7 4.01 17.91 -4.98
N ILE A 8 3.51 18.86 -4.18
CA ILE A 8 3.68 20.30 -4.40
C ILE A 8 4.55 20.85 -3.28
N ASN A 9 5.69 21.44 -3.62
CA ASN A 9 6.51 22.15 -2.66
C ASN A 9 5.97 23.57 -2.48
N TRP A 10 5.13 23.80 -1.46
CA TRP A 10 4.52 25.11 -1.21
C TRP A 10 4.74 25.60 0.22
N PRO A 11 4.94 26.91 0.43
CA PRO A 11 4.88 27.50 1.75
C PRO A 11 3.53 27.24 2.41
N ILE A 12 3.54 26.95 3.71
CA ILE A 12 2.35 26.58 4.48
C ILE A 12 1.24 27.64 4.42
N HIS A 13 1.61 28.92 4.41
CA HIS A 13 0.67 30.05 4.33
C HIS A 13 -0.05 30.09 2.98
N PHE A 14 0.62 29.67 1.91
CA PHE A 14 -0.01 29.60 0.60
C PHE A 14 -0.99 28.44 0.58
N LEU A 15 -0.55 27.27 1.05
CA LEU A 15 -1.39 26.08 1.10
C LEU A 15 -2.69 26.33 1.88
N SER A 16 -2.60 26.97 3.05
CA SER A 16 -3.79 27.28 3.86
C SER A 16 -4.76 28.22 3.14
N LYS A 17 -4.24 29.28 2.51
CA LYS A 17 -5.03 30.21 1.71
C LYS A 17 -5.74 29.50 0.56
N GLN A 18 -5.03 28.60 -0.14
CA GLN A 18 -5.60 27.88 -1.27
C GLN A 18 -6.67 26.86 -0.82
N ILE A 19 -6.44 26.16 0.29
CA ILE A 19 -7.43 25.23 0.86
C ILE A 19 -8.70 25.96 1.26
N ASN A 20 -8.59 27.15 1.87
CA ASN A 20 -9.75 27.97 2.19
C ASN A 20 -10.54 28.35 0.93
N ARG A 21 -9.85 28.81 -0.12
CA ARG A 21 -10.48 29.13 -1.40
C ARG A 21 -11.17 27.91 -2.03
N TRP A 22 -10.56 26.73 -1.98
CA TRP A 22 -11.20 25.51 -2.48
C TRP A 22 -12.42 25.10 -1.65
N ASN A 23 -12.38 25.31 -0.34
CA ASN A 23 -13.51 25.09 0.56
C ASN A 23 -14.68 26.04 0.31
N GLU A 24 -14.51 27.13 -0.43
CA GLU A 24 -15.60 28.02 -0.83
C GLU A 24 -16.33 27.54 -2.09
N LEU A 25 -15.73 26.64 -2.87
CA LEU A 25 -16.30 26.19 -4.16
C LEU A 25 -17.53 25.29 -4.01
N ASP A 26 -17.64 24.56 -2.90
CA ASP A 26 -18.74 23.65 -2.63
C ASP A 26 -19.13 23.66 -1.14
N LEU A 27 -20.44 23.61 -0.86
CA LEU A 27 -20.97 23.65 0.50
C LEU A 27 -20.83 22.30 1.22
N ASN A 28 -20.90 21.19 0.48
CA ASN A 28 -20.95 19.82 0.98
C ASN A 28 -19.57 19.17 1.06
N ILE A 29 -18.62 19.59 0.22
CA ILE A 29 -17.26 19.04 0.16
C ILE A 29 -16.28 20.01 0.81
N LYS A 30 -15.74 19.62 1.98
CA LYS A 30 -14.69 20.38 2.68
C LYS A 30 -13.38 19.58 2.73
N LEU A 31 -12.32 20.21 2.22
CA LEU A 31 -10.94 19.79 2.34
C LEU A 31 -10.42 20.14 3.75
N LYS A 32 -9.82 19.14 4.40
CA LYS A 32 -9.09 19.31 5.66
C LYS A 32 -7.60 19.24 5.38
N ALA A 33 -6.86 20.20 5.92
CA ALA A 33 -5.40 20.21 5.89
C ALA A 33 -4.87 19.64 7.21
N GLN A 34 -3.87 18.77 7.14
CA GLN A 34 -3.10 18.38 8.31
C GLN A 34 -1.62 18.61 7.99
N VAL A 35 -0.91 19.22 8.93
CA VAL A 35 0.53 19.49 8.84
C VAL A 35 1.22 18.68 9.91
N GLY A 36 2.24 17.94 9.51
CA GLY A 36 3.03 17.11 10.43
C GLY A 36 4.16 16.40 9.70
N HIS A 37 5.00 15.71 10.47
CA HIS A 37 6.07 14.86 9.93
C HIS A 37 5.54 13.56 9.31
N SER A 38 4.31 13.18 9.62
CA SER A 38 3.62 12.07 8.97
C SER A 38 2.14 12.35 8.79
N THR A 39 1.53 11.69 7.82
CA THR A 39 0.09 11.72 7.57
C THR A 39 -0.37 10.36 7.02
N ASN A 40 -1.64 10.05 7.23
CA ASN A 40 -2.25 8.82 6.72
C ASN A 40 -3.27 9.17 5.64
N PHE A 41 -3.25 8.42 4.55
CA PHE A 41 -4.17 8.59 3.45
C PHE A 41 -4.54 7.21 2.87
N LEU A 42 -5.82 6.84 2.96
CA LEU A 42 -6.29 5.48 2.67
C LEU A 42 -5.45 4.44 3.41
N ASP A 43 -4.88 3.48 2.68
CA ASP A 43 -4.08 2.37 3.19
C ASP A 43 -2.58 2.73 3.29
N LEU A 44 -2.23 4.02 3.17
CA LEU A 44 -0.85 4.50 3.16
C LEU A 44 -0.58 5.44 4.34
N CYS A 45 0.54 5.20 5.02
CA CYS A 45 1.15 6.13 5.96
C CYS A 45 2.37 6.72 5.27
N ILE A 46 2.41 8.05 5.17
CA ILE A 46 3.48 8.82 4.53
C ILE A 46 4.22 9.57 5.64
N GLU A 47 5.54 9.43 5.69
CA GLU A 47 6.42 10.03 6.68
C GLU A 47 7.53 10.79 5.97
N ASN A 48 7.78 12.04 6.36
CA ASN A 48 8.92 12.82 5.90
C ASN A 48 10.08 12.66 6.88
N LYS A 49 11.17 12.04 6.42
CA LYS A 49 12.41 11.90 7.15
C LYS A 49 13.48 12.73 6.45
N ASN A 50 13.84 13.87 7.03
CA ASN A 50 14.91 14.75 6.55
C ASN A 50 14.76 15.19 5.08
N GLY A 51 13.53 15.43 4.61
CA GLY A 51 13.24 15.87 3.24
C GLY A 51 12.91 14.73 2.28
N GLU A 52 13.07 13.47 2.69
CA GLU A 52 12.69 12.31 1.90
C GLU A 52 11.38 11.70 2.40
N LEU A 53 10.50 11.33 1.45
CA LEU A 53 9.23 10.69 1.77
C LEU A 53 9.38 9.17 1.84
N PHE A 54 8.99 8.61 2.97
CA PHE A 54 8.89 7.19 3.22
C PHE A 54 7.43 6.79 3.35
N THR A 55 7.06 5.67 2.75
CA THR A 55 5.70 5.14 2.83
C THR A 55 5.69 3.76 3.46
N LYS A 56 4.61 3.43 4.15
CA LYS A 56 4.31 2.09 4.69
C LYS A 56 2.80 1.86 4.68
N VAL A 57 2.38 0.61 4.84
CA VAL A 57 0.96 0.30 4.98
C VAL A 57 0.41 0.94 6.26
N TYR A 58 -0.70 1.66 6.13
CA TYR A 58 -1.44 2.19 7.28
C TYR A 58 -2.49 1.17 7.74
N HIS A 59 -2.39 0.75 9.00
CA HIS A 59 -3.41 -0.06 9.66
C HIS A 59 -4.14 0.82 10.67
N LYS A 60 -5.45 1.00 10.48
CA LYS A 60 -6.25 1.78 11.42
C LYS A 60 -6.29 1.05 12.78
N PRO A 61 -5.98 1.72 13.91
CA PRO A 61 -5.89 1.05 15.23
C PRO A 61 -7.18 0.34 15.66
N SER A 62 -8.32 0.81 15.17
CA SER A 62 -9.64 0.28 15.48
C SER A 62 -10.11 -0.83 14.53
N TYR A 63 -9.32 -1.21 13.53
CA TYR A 63 -9.73 -2.17 12.50
C TYR A 63 -9.20 -3.56 12.84
N GLU A 64 -10.10 -4.51 13.06
CA GLU A 64 -9.74 -5.92 13.00
C GLU A 64 -9.35 -6.26 11.56
N PRO A 65 -8.22 -6.94 11.31
CA PRO A 65 -7.78 -7.26 9.96
C PRO A 65 -8.65 -8.38 9.37
N TYR A 66 -9.87 -8.02 8.97
CA TYR A 66 -10.85 -8.91 8.39
C TYR A 66 -10.63 -8.98 6.88
N TYR A 67 -10.30 -10.17 6.41
CA TYR A 67 -10.28 -10.53 4.99
C TYR A 67 -11.32 -11.61 4.77
N LEU A 68 -11.67 -11.87 3.51
CA LEU A 68 -12.62 -12.92 3.18
C LEU A 68 -12.11 -14.27 3.73
N PRO A 69 -12.77 -14.89 4.73
CA PRO A 69 -12.24 -16.09 5.35
C PRO A 69 -12.16 -17.24 4.34
N PHE A 70 -11.09 -18.03 4.41
CA PHE A 70 -10.84 -19.09 3.43
C PHE A 70 -11.96 -20.14 3.39
N ASN A 71 -12.56 -20.43 4.54
CA ASN A 71 -13.65 -21.39 4.74
C ASN A 71 -15.05 -20.81 4.47
N SER A 72 -15.18 -19.55 4.05
CA SER A 72 -16.49 -18.97 3.73
C SER A 72 -17.09 -19.56 2.44
N PHE A 73 -18.42 -19.48 2.28
CA PHE A 73 -19.19 -20.00 1.12
C PHE A 73 -19.00 -19.20 -0.19
N HIS A 74 -17.91 -18.45 -0.32
CA HIS A 74 -17.58 -17.72 -1.54
C HIS A 74 -16.82 -18.61 -2.52
N PRO A 75 -16.92 -18.34 -3.84
CA PRO A 75 -16.14 -19.03 -4.85
C PRO A 75 -14.64 -19.04 -4.53
N ILE A 76 -13.98 -20.18 -4.76
CA ILE A 76 -12.58 -20.37 -4.36
C ILE A 76 -11.64 -19.35 -5.03
N HIS A 77 -11.90 -19.00 -6.29
CA HIS A 77 -11.07 -18.07 -7.06
C HIS A 77 -11.02 -16.67 -6.45
N MET A 78 -12.09 -16.22 -5.77
CA MET A 78 -12.13 -14.92 -5.09
C MET A 78 -11.21 -14.90 -3.86
N LYS A 79 -11.03 -16.04 -3.21
CA LYS A 79 -10.22 -16.18 -1.99
C LYS A 79 -8.75 -16.46 -2.31
N MET A 80 -8.49 -17.23 -3.36
CA MET A 80 -7.13 -17.69 -3.69
C MET A 80 -6.17 -16.56 -4.08
N ASN A 81 -6.67 -15.47 -4.67
CA ASN A 81 -5.83 -14.36 -5.10
C ASN A 81 -5.51 -13.36 -3.98
N ILE A 82 -6.21 -13.45 -2.84
CA ILE A 82 -6.08 -12.48 -1.74
C ILE A 82 -4.63 -12.41 -1.21
N PRO A 83 -3.96 -13.52 -0.84
CA PRO A 83 -2.58 -13.45 -0.37
C PRO A 83 -1.61 -12.82 -1.37
N TYR A 84 -1.77 -13.16 -2.66
CA TYR A 84 -0.95 -12.62 -3.74
C TYR A 84 -1.12 -11.09 -3.86
N ALA A 85 -2.37 -10.63 -3.94
CA ALA A 85 -2.69 -9.21 -4.07
C ALA A 85 -2.21 -8.39 -2.85
N MET A 86 -2.42 -8.92 -1.65
CA MET A 86 -1.97 -8.28 -0.40
C MET A 86 -0.46 -8.08 -0.39
N LEU A 87 0.32 -9.09 -0.81
CA LEU A 87 1.77 -8.97 -0.83
C LEU A 87 2.25 -7.97 -1.89
N ILE A 88 1.63 -7.95 -3.06
CA ILE A 88 1.92 -6.94 -4.10
C ILE A 88 1.69 -5.52 -3.55
N HIS A 89 0.59 -5.30 -2.83
CA HIS A 89 0.30 -4.02 -2.20
C HIS A 89 1.34 -3.65 -1.14
N ALA A 90 1.73 -4.59 -0.28
CA ALA A 90 2.78 -4.35 0.72
C ALA A 90 4.10 -3.92 0.08
N ILE A 91 4.53 -4.56 -1.01
CA ILE A 91 5.76 -4.16 -1.72
C ILE A 91 5.62 -2.77 -2.32
N LYS A 92 4.46 -2.45 -2.94
CA LYS A 92 4.21 -1.12 -3.50
C LYS A 92 4.19 -0.04 -2.41
N TYR A 93 3.62 -0.33 -1.25
CA TYR A 93 3.37 0.66 -0.20
C TYR A 93 4.57 0.89 0.71
N CYS A 94 5.38 -0.13 0.98
CA CYS A 94 6.54 -0.01 1.85
C CYS A 94 7.77 0.53 1.09
N SER A 95 8.32 1.68 1.49
CA SER A 95 9.51 2.26 0.84
C SER A 95 10.80 1.51 1.15
N THR A 96 10.86 0.77 2.27
CA THR A 96 12.08 0.06 2.69
C THR A 96 11.84 -1.45 2.82
N LEU A 97 12.92 -2.23 2.67
CA LEU A 97 12.85 -3.67 2.86
C LEU A 97 12.37 -4.03 4.27
N GLU A 98 12.88 -3.34 5.29
CA GLU A 98 12.52 -3.56 6.68
C GLU A 98 11.01 -3.36 6.94
N THR A 99 10.44 -2.25 6.45
CA THR A 99 9.01 -1.97 6.60
C THR A 99 8.16 -3.00 5.85
N TYR A 100 8.63 -3.47 4.70
CA TYR A 100 7.99 -4.56 3.96
C TYR A 100 8.05 -5.90 4.70
N LEU A 101 9.20 -6.29 5.27
CA LEU A 101 9.34 -7.56 6.00
C LEU A 101 8.42 -7.61 7.23
N ASN A 102 8.36 -6.50 7.97
CA ASN A 102 7.43 -6.35 9.09
C ASN A 102 5.97 -6.47 8.62
N GLU A 103 5.63 -5.86 7.48
CA GLU A 103 4.28 -5.94 6.93
C GLU A 103 3.94 -7.36 6.43
N ARG A 104 4.86 -8.02 5.72
CA ARG A 104 4.72 -9.40 5.25
C ARG A 104 4.36 -10.34 6.40
N GLU A 105 5.01 -10.16 7.54
CA GLU A 105 4.75 -10.99 8.73
C GLU A 105 3.35 -10.72 9.31
N LYS A 106 2.92 -9.46 9.37
CA LYS A 106 1.54 -9.12 9.74
C LYS A 106 0.51 -9.74 8.79
N LEU A 107 0.77 -9.69 7.48
CA LEU A 107 -0.10 -10.32 6.48
C LEU A 107 -0.17 -11.83 6.68
N ARG A 108 0.97 -12.49 6.93
CA ARG A 108 1.03 -13.92 7.22
C ARG A 108 0.17 -14.28 8.42
N MET A 109 0.32 -13.56 9.53
CA MET A 109 -0.48 -13.78 10.75
C MET A 109 -1.98 -13.52 10.51
N THR A 110 -2.29 -12.45 9.77
CA THR A 110 -3.66 -12.08 9.42
C THR A 110 -4.34 -13.16 8.57
N LEU A 111 -3.65 -13.69 7.56
CA LEU A 111 -4.18 -14.74 6.69
C LEU A 111 -4.42 -16.04 7.48
N LEU A 112 -3.52 -16.40 8.39
CA LEU A 112 -3.71 -17.53 9.30
C LEU A 112 -4.95 -17.35 10.19
N LEU A 113 -5.17 -16.16 10.75
CA LEU A 113 -6.39 -15.84 11.52
C LEU A 113 -7.65 -15.99 10.66
N ASN A 114 -7.58 -15.60 9.38
CA ASN A 114 -8.64 -15.76 8.38
C ASN A 114 -8.70 -17.18 7.75
N LYS A 115 -8.10 -18.19 8.40
CA LYS A 115 -8.15 -19.63 8.06
C LYS A 115 -7.48 -20.02 6.75
N TYR A 116 -6.60 -19.18 6.22
CA TYR A 116 -5.79 -19.57 5.07
C TYR A 116 -4.71 -20.58 5.49
N PRO A 117 -4.50 -21.69 4.74
CA PRO A 117 -3.41 -22.61 5.01
C PRO A 117 -2.05 -21.91 4.89
N GLY A 118 -1.14 -22.19 5.81
CA GLY A 118 0.20 -21.57 5.84
C GLY A 118 1.00 -21.86 4.57
N GLU A 119 1.07 -23.13 4.16
CA GLU A 119 1.77 -23.55 2.94
C GLU A 119 1.19 -22.88 1.68
N PHE A 120 -0.14 -22.76 1.61
CA PHE A 120 -0.81 -22.07 0.51
C PHE A 120 -0.44 -20.58 0.47
N THR A 121 -0.42 -19.93 1.64
CA THR A 121 -0.04 -18.52 1.79
C THR A 121 1.39 -18.28 1.31
N GLU A 122 2.33 -19.10 1.78
CA GLU A 122 3.74 -19.01 1.37
C GLU A 122 3.91 -19.26 -0.14
N LYS A 123 3.18 -20.22 -0.70
CA LYS A 123 3.18 -20.47 -2.15
C LYS A 123 2.72 -19.24 -2.95
N GLN A 124 1.67 -18.55 -2.50
CA GLN A 124 1.22 -17.31 -3.14
C GLN A 124 2.25 -16.18 -2.99
N PHE A 125 2.91 -16.09 -1.83
CA PHE A 125 3.98 -15.12 -1.61
C PHE A 125 5.17 -15.38 -2.53
N SER A 126 5.63 -16.62 -2.64
CA SER A 126 6.71 -17.00 -3.56
C SER A 126 6.36 -16.71 -5.03
N ARG A 127 5.09 -16.90 -5.41
CA ARG A 127 4.60 -16.63 -6.76
C ARG A 127 4.80 -15.17 -7.19
N VAL A 128 4.68 -14.21 -6.26
CA VAL A 128 4.97 -12.78 -6.54
C VAL A 128 6.39 -12.61 -7.07
N PHE A 129 7.38 -13.24 -6.42
CA PHE A 129 8.79 -13.12 -6.79
C PHE A 129 9.17 -13.92 -8.03
N GLN A 130 8.53 -15.06 -8.24
CA GLN A 130 8.72 -15.88 -9.46
C GLN A 130 8.28 -15.13 -10.71
N ILE A 131 7.09 -14.52 -10.69
CA ILE A 131 6.54 -13.79 -11.84
C ILE A 131 7.36 -12.53 -12.13
N HIS A 132 7.82 -11.83 -11.08
CA HIS A 132 8.51 -10.55 -11.25
C HIS A 132 10.04 -10.69 -11.36
N ILE A 133 10.54 -11.94 -11.36
CA ILE A 133 11.91 -12.39 -11.60
C ILE A 133 12.91 -11.75 -10.63
N LEU A 134 12.89 -12.21 -9.37
CA LEU A 134 14.07 -12.18 -8.53
C LEU A 134 14.71 -13.57 -8.52
N MET A 135 15.84 -13.72 -9.21
CA MET A 135 16.65 -14.96 -9.16
C MET A 135 17.49 -15.05 -7.87
N GLN A 136 17.37 -14.07 -6.98
CA GLN A 136 18.13 -13.94 -5.75
C GLN A 136 17.21 -13.56 -4.59
N PRO A 137 17.59 -13.87 -3.34
CA PRO A 137 16.86 -13.42 -2.15
C PRO A 137 16.69 -11.90 -2.13
N LEU A 138 15.60 -11.41 -1.53
CA LEU A 138 15.42 -9.98 -1.33
C LEU A 138 16.56 -9.40 -0.49
N SER A 139 17.13 -8.32 -0.97
CA SER A 139 18.11 -7.50 -0.28
C SER A 139 17.67 -6.03 -0.38
N THR A 140 18.26 -5.17 0.44
CA THR A 140 17.94 -3.74 0.39
C THR A 140 18.23 -3.15 -0.99
N SER A 141 19.25 -3.66 -1.69
CA SER A 141 19.63 -3.20 -3.02
C SER A 141 18.64 -3.59 -4.12
N ASN A 142 18.10 -4.82 -4.10
CA ASN A 142 17.18 -5.28 -5.15
C ASN A 142 15.71 -4.92 -4.86
N TYR A 143 15.36 -4.66 -3.59
CA TYR A 143 14.00 -4.33 -3.19
C TYR A 143 13.47 -3.06 -3.87
N LYS A 144 14.30 -2.00 -3.92
CA LYS A 144 13.91 -0.73 -4.54
C LYS A 144 13.53 -0.91 -6.01
N THR A 145 14.36 -1.63 -6.77
CA THR A 145 14.12 -1.95 -8.19
C THR A 145 12.85 -2.77 -8.38
N LEU A 146 12.61 -3.78 -7.53
CA LEU A 146 11.39 -4.58 -7.57
C LEU A 146 10.15 -3.70 -7.35
N ARG A 147 10.19 -2.85 -6.32
CA ARG A 147 9.09 -1.95 -5.98
C ARG A 147 8.78 -0.99 -7.12
N GLU A 148 9.79 -0.37 -7.72
CA GLU A 148 9.63 0.53 -8.86
C GLU A 148 8.99 -0.19 -10.04
N LYS A 149 9.48 -1.39 -10.39
CA LYS A 149 8.90 -2.22 -11.45
C LYS A 149 7.42 -2.52 -11.21
N LEU A 150 7.02 -2.86 -9.98
CA LEU A 150 5.63 -3.14 -9.62
C LEU A 150 4.73 -1.89 -9.70
N ILE A 151 5.24 -0.72 -9.32
CA ILE A 151 4.52 0.54 -9.42
C ILE A 151 4.29 0.91 -10.90
N ASP A 152 5.28 0.67 -11.76
CA ASP A 152 5.20 1.04 -13.17
C ASP A 152 4.35 0.08 -14.02
N LEU A 153 4.31 -1.21 -13.68
CA LEU A 153 3.38 -2.17 -14.30
C LEU A 153 1.92 -1.69 -14.17
N ASP A 154 1.57 -1.18 -12.99
CA ASP A 154 0.23 -0.68 -12.69
C ASP A 154 -0.15 0.54 -13.53
N LYS A 155 0.83 1.39 -13.88
CA LYS A 155 0.62 2.54 -14.76
C LYS A 155 0.38 2.08 -16.20
N LYS A 156 1.10 1.06 -16.67
CA LYS A 156 0.96 0.54 -18.04
C LYS A 156 -0.38 -0.13 -18.26
N GLU A 157 -0.83 -0.97 -17.33
CA GLU A 157 -2.15 -1.63 -17.42
C GLU A 157 -3.32 -0.64 -17.45
N LYS A 158 -3.16 0.54 -16.82
CA LYS A 158 -4.17 1.60 -16.80
C LYS A 158 -4.13 2.53 -18.02
N ASN A 159 -3.03 2.55 -18.76
CA ASN A 159 -2.90 3.33 -20.01
C ASN A 159 -3.31 2.52 -21.25
N SER A 160 -3.40 1.20 -21.13
CA SER A 160 -3.80 0.28 -22.21
C SER A 160 -5.29 -0.09 -22.20
N ASN A 161 -6.04 0.36 -21.18
CA ASN A 161 -7.48 0.20 -21.03
C ASN A 161 -8.15 1.56 -21.05
#